data_AF-A0A4Q2Z0F0-F1
#
_entry.id   AF-A0A4Q2Z0F0-F1
#
_cell.length_a   1.000
_cell.length_b   1.000
_cell.length_c   1.000
_cell.angle_alpha   90.00
_cell.angle_beta   90.00
_cell.angle_gamma   90.00
#
_symmetry.space_group_name_H-M   'P 1'
#
loop_
_entity.id
_entity.type
_entity.pdbx_description
1 polymer ?
#
loop_
_entity_poly.entity_id
_entity_poly.type
_entity_poly.pdbx_seq_one_letter_code
_entity_poly.pdbx_strand_id
1 'polypeptide(L)'
;MFKNNLKLYVYPLKDPRSGELTTIDNLPVATELKKLYGYLAERGSFVALDNFNPDYLSIFSRDVLKKIAEGNEAWKDMVPDGVSDLIVKRRFFGCHG
;
A
#
# COMPACT_ATOMS: atom_id res chain seq x y z
N MET A 1 -18.61 -11.93 19.82
CA MET A 1 -17.38 -11.82 19.01
C MET A 1 -17.40 -10.46 18.33
N PHE A 2 -16.25 -9.78 18.23
CA PHE A 2 -16.06 -8.37 17.84
C PHE A 2 -16.74 -7.34 18.76
N LYS A 3 -16.36 -7.32 20.04
CA LYS A 3 -16.83 -6.32 21.03
C LYS A 3 -16.25 -4.91 20.80
N ASN A 4 -15.18 -4.79 20.03
CA ASN A 4 -14.51 -3.53 19.76
C ASN A 4 -14.98 -3.02 18.41
N ASN A 5 -15.19 -1.71 18.30
CA ASN A 5 -15.60 -1.04 17.06
C ASN A 5 -14.47 -1.10 16.01
N LEU A 6 -14.20 -2.30 15.48
CA LEU A 6 -13.12 -2.58 14.56
C LEU A 6 -13.31 -1.74 13.29
N LYS A 7 -12.25 -1.01 12.94
CA LYS A 7 -12.13 -0.25 11.69
C LYS A 7 -10.85 -0.68 11.00
N LEU A 8 -10.98 -1.05 9.73
CA LEU A 8 -9.92 -1.42 8.81
C LEU A 8 -9.85 -0.34 7.73
N TYR A 9 -8.76 0.42 7.70
CA TYR A 9 -8.50 1.40 6.66
C TYR A 9 -7.82 0.70 5.50
N VAL A 10 -8.52 0.62 4.37
CA VAL A 10 -8.10 -0.21 3.23
C VAL A 10 -7.69 0.70 2.09
N TYR A 11 -6.41 0.60 1.73
CA TYR A 11 -5.85 1.27 0.56
C TYR A 11 -5.96 0.34 -0.66
N PRO A 12 -6.33 0.86 -1.84
CA PRO A 12 -6.51 0.02 -3.02
C PRO A 12 -5.17 -0.53 -3.52
N LEU A 13 -5.23 -1.71 -4.14
CA LEU A 13 -4.08 -2.36 -4.74
C LEU A 13 -4.24 -2.34 -6.26
N LYS A 14 -3.26 -1.80 -6.98
CA LYS A 14 -3.17 -1.93 -8.43
C LYS A 14 -2.24 -3.10 -8.76
N ASP A 15 -2.75 -4.07 -9.51
CA ASP A 15 -1.92 -5.16 -10.01
C ASP A 15 -0.92 -4.60 -11.06
N PRO A 16 0.40 -4.82 -10.89
CA PRO A 16 1.40 -4.27 -11.79
C PRO A 16 1.44 -4.94 -13.17
N ARG A 17 0.83 -6.12 -13.34
CA ARG A 17 0.79 -6.88 -14.58
C ARG A 17 -0.50 -6.64 -15.36
N SER A 18 -1.66 -6.76 -14.70
CA SER A 18 -2.96 -6.58 -15.35
C SER A 18 -3.46 -5.13 -15.34
N GLY A 19 -2.94 -4.30 -14.41
CA GLY A 19 -3.45 -2.95 -14.18
C GLY A 19 -4.77 -2.91 -13.41
N GLU A 20 -5.29 -4.07 -13.00
CA GLU A 20 -6.57 -4.20 -12.28
C GLU A 20 -6.48 -3.57 -10.89
N LEU A 21 -7.51 -2.82 -10.52
CA LEU A 21 -7.61 -2.18 -9.21
C LEU A 21 -8.48 -3.02 -8.27
N THR A 22 -7.86 -3.54 -7.22
CA THR A 22 -8.57 -4.23 -6.14
C THR A 22 -8.91 -3.25 -5.02
N THR A 23 -10.19 -3.16 -4.66
CA THR A 23 -10.74 -2.40 -3.54
C THR A 23 -11.49 -3.34 -2.60
N ILE A 24 -12.13 -2.80 -1.56
CA ILE A 24 -13.03 -3.57 -0.70
C ILE A 24 -14.28 -4.10 -1.44
N ASP A 25 -14.63 -3.52 -2.59
CA ASP A 25 -15.86 -3.86 -3.30
C ASP A 25 -15.69 -5.06 -4.23
N ASN A 26 -14.48 -5.29 -4.73
CA ASN A 26 -14.17 -6.36 -5.69
C ASN A 26 -13.10 -7.34 -5.21
N LEU A 27 -12.69 -7.24 -3.94
CA LEU A 27 -11.71 -8.16 -3.34
C LEU A 27 -12.18 -9.62 -3.52
N PRO A 28 -11.38 -10.51 -4.11
CA PRO A 28 -11.69 -11.93 -4.15
C PRO A 28 -11.60 -12.53 -2.75
N VAL A 29 -12.77 -12.80 -2.15
CA VAL A 29 -12.88 -13.42 -0.81
C VAL A 29 -13.13 -14.92 -0.93
N ALA A 30 -12.31 -15.70 -0.21
CA ALA A 30 -12.47 -17.15 -0.11
C ALA A 30 -13.86 -17.53 0.42
N THR A 31 -14.45 -18.61 -0.10
CA THR A 31 -15.85 -18.99 0.14
C THR A 31 -16.21 -19.10 1.63
N GLU A 32 -15.30 -19.67 2.42
CA GLU A 32 -15.41 -19.84 3.86
C GLU A 32 -15.36 -18.51 4.65
N LEU A 33 -14.75 -17.47 4.07
CA LEU A 33 -14.66 -16.13 4.67
C LEU A 33 -15.76 -15.17 4.20
N LYS A 34 -16.51 -15.50 3.14
CA LYS A 34 -17.54 -14.60 2.57
C LYS A 34 -18.55 -14.11 3.60
N LYS A 35 -19.02 -14.98 4.50
CA LYS A 35 -19.98 -14.61 5.55
C LYS A 35 -19.39 -13.62 6.55
N LEU A 36 -18.14 -13.84 6.96
CA LEU A 36 -17.45 -12.93 7.88
C LEU A 36 -17.17 -11.58 7.22
N TYR A 37 -16.71 -11.60 5.97
CA TYR A 37 -16.45 -10.41 5.20
C TYR A 37 -17.72 -9.56 5.01
N GLY A 38 -18.83 -10.19 4.60
CA GLY A 38 -20.13 -9.54 4.47
C GLY A 38 -20.59 -8.91 5.78
N TYR A 39 -20.53 -9.65 6.89
CA TYR A 39 -20.85 -9.12 8.22
C TYR A 39 -19.99 -7.89 8.58
N LEU A 40 -18.69 -7.95 8.32
CA LEU A 40 -17.78 -6.83 8.59
C LEU A 40 -18.07 -5.62 7.68
N ALA A 41 -18.43 -5.85 6.42
CA ALA A 41 -18.80 -4.80 5.48
C ALA A 41 -20.13 -4.12 5.86
N GLU A 42 -21.18 -4.90 6.15
CA GLU A 42 -22.52 -4.40 6.51
C GLU A 42 -22.50 -3.53 7.77
N ARG A 43 -21.68 -3.89 8.76
CA ARG A 43 -21.51 -3.07 9.98
C ARG A 43 -20.56 -1.88 9.80
N GLY A 44 -20.02 -1.66 8.60
CA GLY A 44 -19.10 -0.57 8.28
C GLY A 44 -17.71 -0.72 8.89
N SER A 45 -17.16 -1.94 8.99
CA SER A 45 -15.81 -2.16 9.52
C SER A 45 -14.72 -1.73 8.56
N PHE A 46 -15.00 -1.64 7.26
CA PHE A 46 -14.05 -1.17 6.26
C PHE A 46 -14.22 0.32 6.02
N VAL A 47 -13.11 1.03 6.00
CA VAL A 47 -13.00 2.43 5.59
C VAL A 47 -12.12 2.45 4.36
N ALA A 48 -12.71 2.65 3.18
CA ALA A 48 -11.95 2.81 1.96
C ALA A 48 -11.15 4.12 2.02
N LEU A 49 -9.88 4.05 1.67
CA LEU A 49 -9.04 5.23 1.45
C LEU A 49 -9.17 5.61 -0.04
N ASP A 50 -10.26 6.27 -0.39
CA ASP A 50 -10.65 6.62 -1.77
C ASP A 50 -9.98 7.90 -2.31
N ASN A 51 -9.54 8.79 -1.43
CA ASN A 51 -8.75 9.98 -1.79
C ASN A 51 -7.24 9.66 -1.95
N PHE A 52 -6.92 8.72 -2.83
CA PHE A 52 -5.55 8.32 -3.14
C PHE A 52 -5.08 8.88 -4.48
N ASN A 53 -3.76 8.98 -4.67
CA ASN A 53 -3.19 9.26 -5.98
C ASN A 53 -2.91 7.95 -6.73
N PRO A 54 -3.57 7.67 -7.88
CA PRO A 54 -3.36 6.47 -8.67
C PRO A 54 -1.90 6.24 -9.11
N ASP A 55 -1.14 7.32 -9.31
CA ASP A 55 0.26 7.26 -9.73
C ASP A 55 1.16 6.64 -8.66
N TYR A 56 0.74 6.69 -7.39
CA TYR A 56 1.47 6.10 -6.28
C TYR A 56 1.18 4.61 -6.10
N LEU A 57 0.13 4.06 -6.74
CA LEU A 57 -0.23 2.64 -6.57
C LEU A 57 0.80 1.68 -7.17
N SER A 58 1.63 2.15 -8.10
CA SER A 58 2.75 1.39 -8.66
C SER A 58 4.03 1.46 -7.82
N ILE A 59 4.07 2.29 -6.78
CA ILE A 59 5.25 2.44 -5.93
C ILE A 59 5.21 1.38 -4.83
N PHE A 60 6.20 0.48 -4.82
CA PHE A 60 6.34 -0.52 -3.76
C PHE A 60 7.63 -0.29 -2.98
N SER A 61 7.52 -0.31 -1.64
CA SER A 61 8.65 -0.13 -0.73
C SER A 61 9.80 -1.11 -0.99
N ARG A 62 9.50 -2.37 -1.32
CA ARG A 62 10.51 -3.37 -1.71
C ARG A 62 11.34 -2.94 -2.92
N ASP A 63 10.74 -2.27 -3.90
CA ASP A 63 11.43 -1.83 -5.11
C ASP A 63 12.28 -0.60 -4.82
N VAL A 64 11.77 0.32 -4.00
CA VAL A 64 12.51 1.49 -3.48
C VAL A 64 13.74 1.03 -2.70
N LEU A 65 13.56 0.14 -1.73
CA LEU A 65 14.65 -0.38 -0.89
C LEU A 65 15.70 -1.12 -1.71
N LYS A 66 15.29 -1.92 -2.68
CA LYS A 66 16.20 -2.60 -3.61
C LYS A 66 17.03 -1.59 -4.40
N LYS A 67 16.40 -0.58 -4.99
CA LYS A 67 17.09 0.48 -5.75
C LYS A 67 18.04 1.30 -4.90
N ILE A 68 17.70 1.57 -3.64
CA ILE A 68 18.59 2.23 -2.67
C ILE A 68 19.87 1.41 -2.49
N ALA A 69 19.74 0.10 -2.21
CA ALA A 69 20.87 -0.79 -1.99
C ALA A 69 21.74 -0.98 -3.25
N GLU A 70 21.14 -0.89 -4.44
CA GLU A 70 21.82 -0.96 -5.73
C GLU A 70 22.48 0.38 -6.16
N GLY A 71 22.30 1.47 -5.40
CA GLY A 71 22.78 2.80 -5.79
C GLY A 71 22.04 3.42 -6.98
N ASN A 72 20.85 2.92 -7.31
CA ASN A 72 20.06 3.38 -8.46
C ASN A 72 19.23 4.61 -8.10
N GLU A 73 19.62 5.81 -8.53
CA GLU A 73 18.96 7.07 -8.16
C GLU A 73 17.49 7.19 -8.56
N ALA A 74 16.95 6.32 -9.43
CA ALA A 74 15.54 6.33 -9.81
C ALA A 74 14.57 6.13 -8.63
N TRP A 75 15.04 5.68 -7.46
CA TRP A 75 14.21 5.59 -6.26
C TRP A 75 13.87 6.97 -5.66
N LYS A 76 14.63 8.03 -5.99
CA LYS A 76 14.42 9.38 -5.42
C LYS A 76 13.06 9.95 -5.81
N ASP A 77 12.58 9.65 -7.02
CA ASP A 77 11.26 10.08 -7.52
C ASP A 77 10.11 9.18 -7.01
N MET A 78 10.43 8.09 -6.30
CA MET A 78 9.46 7.14 -5.75
C MET A 78 9.11 7.44 -4.29
N VAL A 79 9.66 8.51 -3.72
CA VAL A 79 9.40 8.94 -2.35
C VAL A 79 8.97 10.40 -2.35
N PRO A 80 8.19 10.84 -1.34
CA PRO A 80 7.83 12.25 -1.22
C PRO A 80 9.05 13.18 -1.14
N ASP A 81 8.85 14.43 -1.57
CA ASP A 81 9.88 15.47 -1.53
C ASP A 81 10.55 15.57 -0.14
N GLY A 82 11.88 15.68 -0.16
CA GLY A 82 12.72 15.75 1.05
C GLY A 82 13.00 14.41 1.74
N VAL A 83 12.25 13.34 1.43
CA VAL A 83 12.54 11.99 1.97
C VAL A 83 13.83 11.44 1.39
N SER A 84 14.06 11.65 0.09
CA SER A 84 15.28 11.25 -0.61
C SER A 84 16.53 11.88 0.01
N ASP A 85 16.49 13.20 0.25
CA ASP A 85 17.57 13.93 0.91
C ASP A 85 17.87 13.39 2.32
N LEU A 86 16.83 13.07 3.09
CA LEU A 86 16.99 12.52 4.44
C LEU A 86 17.65 11.14 4.40
N ILE A 87 17.24 10.26 3.48
CA ILE A 87 17.79 8.92 3.31
C ILE A 87 19.28 9.01 2.90
N VAL A 88 19.62 9.86 1.94
CA VAL A 88 21.01 10.07 1.49
C VAL A 88 21.87 10.64 2.62
N LYS A 89 21.40 11.73 3.25
CA LYS A 89 22.14 12.42 4.34
C LYS A 89 22.44 11.51 5.52
N ARG A 90 21.51 10.61 5.87
CA ARG A 90 21.64 9.71 7.03
C ARG A 90 22.09 8.30 6.66
N ARG A 91 22.34 8.02 5.37
CA ARG A 91 22.71 6.69 4.85
C ARG A 91 21.75 5.59 5.31
N PHE A 92 20.45 5.86 5.26
CA PHE A 92 19.45 4.88 5.63
C PHE A 92 19.33 3.77 4.58
N PHE A 93 18.84 2.61 5.01
CA PHE A 93 18.44 1.50 4.12
C PHE A 93 19.57 0.98 3.20
N GLY A 94 20.83 1.10 3.63
CA GLY A 94 21.98 0.67 2.81
C GLY A 94 22.37 1.67 1.72
N CYS A 95 21.90 2.91 1.78
CA CYS A 95 22.32 3.96 0.86
C CYS A 95 23.81 4.28 1.06
N HIS A 96 24.62 3.92 0.07
CA HIS A 96 26.01 4.30 -0.04
C HIS A 96 26.06 5.55 -0.93
N GLY A 97 26.07 6.72 -0.28
CA GLY A 97 26.01 8.02 -0.97
C GLY A 97 27.23 8.35 -1.81
#